data_AF-A0A6L7X9X1-F1
#
_entry.id   AF-A0A6L7X9X1-F1
#
_cell.length_a   1.000
_cell.length_b   1.000
_cell.length_c   1.000
_cell.angle_alpha   90.00
_cell.angle_beta   90.00
_cell.angle_gamma   90.00
#
_symmetry.space_group_name_H-M   'P 1'
#
loop_
_entity.id
_entity.type
_entity.pdbx_description
1 polymer ?
#
loop_
_entity_poly.entity_id
_entity_poly.type
_entity_poly.pdbx_seq_one_letter_code
_entity_poly.pdbx_strand_id
1 'polypeptide(L)'
;MARIAGYTAPMTTMDPPQAHVPLTDERRARLREMIGDELDAAWLYDRLAGMSDPQSAAVLSRMAESELEHATHWVRLLGDERYPADLHRPSLRVRLMAFQARLWGLGFVISQLRREELVDIQKYVSDPDSGDLAEEEREHRATLAELGTQYGAVGAVGEGHAGVGAHGASTFRAALFGLNDGIVSNLALIAGVAGVAIGSEAVLVAGIGGWLAGAFSMAAGEYISVRGQSEVLQRQIAMERDEVLLDPAEERRELVSIYRAKGLSQELAEQVAAELSDKPDALIDTMVREELGLDPDQLGDPWRAALSS
;
A
#
# COMPACT_ATOMS: atom_id res chain seq x y z
N MET A 1 21.79 -2.60 -11.52
CA MET A 1 22.48 -3.92 -11.46
C MET A 1 23.93 -3.88 -10.99
N ALA A 2 24.70 -2.81 -11.23
CA ALA A 2 26.11 -2.76 -10.81
C ALA A 2 26.35 -2.26 -9.37
N ARG A 3 25.40 -1.52 -8.74
CA ARG A 3 25.64 -0.91 -7.40
C ARG A 3 25.49 -1.90 -6.23
N ILE A 4 24.51 -2.80 -6.28
CA ILE A 4 24.23 -3.74 -5.18
C ILE A 4 25.25 -4.89 -5.14
N ALA A 5 25.74 -5.33 -6.31
CA ALA A 5 26.72 -6.42 -6.44
C ALA A 5 28.15 -6.05 -6.01
N GLY A 6 28.34 -4.91 -5.33
CA GLY A 6 29.63 -4.42 -4.85
C GLY A 6 29.50 -3.48 -3.66
N TYR A 7 28.38 -3.50 -2.94
CA TYR A 7 28.23 -2.71 -1.72
C TYR A 7 29.08 -3.31 -0.60
N THR A 8 30.25 -2.72 -0.38
CA THR A 8 31.05 -2.89 0.84
C THR A 8 30.76 -1.70 1.74
N ALA A 9 30.21 -1.96 2.94
CA ALA A 9 29.88 -0.92 3.91
C ALA A 9 31.09 0.02 4.17
N PRO A 10 30.93 1.34 4.04
CA PRO A 10 32.03 2.27 4.31
C PRO A 10 32.42 2.28 5.80
N MET A 11 33.72 2.18 6.08
CA MET A 11 34.30 2.38 7.41
C MET A 11 34.32 3.89 7.75
N THR A 12 33.20 4.45 8.20
CA THR A 12 33.17 5.80 8.75
C THR A 12 33.24 5.76 10.28
N THR A 13 34.08 6.63 10.85
CA THR A 13 34.37 6.75 12.28
C THR A 13 33.17 7.33 13.04
N MET A 14 32.25 6.48 13.50
CA MET A 14 31.40 6.78 14.65
C MET A 14 31.77 5.85 15.80
N ASP A 15 31.64 6.36 17.03
CA ASP A 15 32.04 5.67 18.24
C ASP A 15 31.45 4.25 18.31
N PRO A 16 32.24 3.26 18.78
CA PRO A 16 31.77 1.88 18.87
C PRO A 16 30.53 1.80 19.78
N PRO A 17 29.50 1.02 19.41
CA PRO A 17 28.31 0.88 20.22
C PRO A 17 28.66 0.38 21.63
N GLN A 18 28.01 0.96 22.64
CA GLN A 18 28.26 0.68 24.05
C GLN A 18 28.18 -0.82 24.34
N ALA A 19 29.18 -1.32 25.05
CA ALA A 19 29.34 -2.75 25.30
C ALA A 19 28.28 -3.32 26.29
N HIS A 20 27.90 -4.58 26.02
CA HIS A 20 27.36 -5.60 26.93
C HIS A 20 25.84 -5.83 27.00
N VAL A 21 25.22 -6.20 25.87
CA VAL A 21 24.10 -7.17 25.87
C VAL A 21 24.53 -8.41 25.06
N PRO A 22 24.57 -9.62 25.65
CA PRO A 22 24.90 -10.82 24.90
C PRO A 22 23.91 -11.03 23.76
N LEU A 23 24.40 -11.20 22.53
CA LEU A 23 23.59 -11.52 21.35
C LEU A 23 22.94 -12.90 21.54
N THR A 24 21.66 -12.92 21.90
CA THR A 24 20.83 -14.13 21.91
C THR A 24 20.61 -14.64 20.49
N ASP A 25 20.27 -15.93 20.34
CA ASP A 25 19.92 -16.48 19.02
C ASP A 25 18.70 -15.77 18.41
N GLU A 26 17.76 -15.37 19.27
CA GLU A 26 16.56 -14.62 18.90
C GLU A 26 16.90 -13.21 18.38
N ARG A 27 17.79 -12.48 19.08
CA ARG A 27 18.28 -11.17 18.61
C ARG A 27 19.07 -11.30 17.30
N ARG A 28 19.89 -12.35 17.14
CA ARG A 28 20.59 -12.63 15.88
C ARG A 28 19.62 -12.90 14.73
N ALA A 29 18.57 -13.67 14.95
CA ALA A 29 17.57 -13.96 13.93
C ALA A 29 16.85 -12.68 13.49
N ARG A 30 16.40 -11.87 14.45
CA ARG A 30 15.76 -10.57 14.21
C ARG A 30 16.64 -9.63 13.39
N LEU A 31 17.90 -9.45 13.80
CA LEU A 31 18.84 -8.58 13.08
C LEU A 31 19.06 -9.04 11.63
N ARG A 32 19.11 -10.35 11.37
CA ARG A 32 19.23 -10.88 9.99
C ARG A 32 17.98 -10.63 9.16
N GLU A 33 16.80 -10.68 9.76
CA GLU A 33 15.54 -10.35 9.12
C GLU A 33 15.53 -8.87 8.73
N MET A 34 15.85 -7.97 9.67
CA MET A 34 15.95 -6.53 9.41
C MET A 34 16.94 -6.24 8.29
N ILE A 35 18.16 -6.80 8.34
CA ILE A 35 19.13 -6.64 7.25
C ILE A 35 18.56 -7.12 5.90
N GLY A 36 17.83 -8.24 5.90
CA GLY A 36 17.22 -8.78 4.68
C GLY A 36 16.15 -7.85 4.10
N ASP A 37 15.33 -7.26 4.96
CA ASP A 37 14.28 -6.30 4.59
C ASP A 37 14.88 -5.02 3.99
N GLU A 38 15.89 -4.42 4.64
CA GLU A 38 16.56 -3.22 4.14
C GLU A 38 17.23 -3.48 2.77
N LEU A 39 17.91 -4.62 2.61
CA LEU A 39 18.57 -4.95 1.34
C LEU A 39 17.56 -5.27 0.22
N ASP A 40 16.39 -5.80 0.55
CA ASP A 40 15.28 -5.99 -0.39
C ASP A 40 14.67 -4.65 -0.83
N ALA A 41 14.47 -3.72 0.10
CA ALA A 41 13.98 -2.36 -0.16
C ALA A 41 14.97 -1.58 -1.04
N ALA A 42 16.25 -1.55 -0.66
CA ALA A 42 17.33 -0.96 -1.46
C ALA A 42 17.34 -1.49 -2.90
N TRP A 43 17.18 -2.81 -3.04
CA TRP A 43 17.14 -3.44 -4.35
C TRP A 43 15.93 -3.01 -5.17
N LEU A 44 14.75 -2.98 -4.56
CA LEU A 44 13.53 -2.58 -5.24
C LEU A 44 13.61 -1.11 -5.68
N TYR A 45 14.09 -0.21 -4.82
CA TYR A 45 14.27 1.21 -5.15
C TYR A 45 15.27 1.44 -6.30
N ASP A 46 16.44 0.77 -6.33
CA ASP A 46 17.38 0.81 -7.47
C ASP A 46 16.71 0.37 -8.78
N ARG A 47 15.84 -0.65 -8.70
CA ARG A 47 15.09 -1.13 -9.87
C ARG A 47 14.05 -0.14 -10.34
N LEU A 48 13.24 0.41 -9.44
CA LEU A 48 12.23 1.40 -9.76
C LEU A 48 12.87 2.66 -10.34
N ALA A 49 14.02 3.10 -9.79
CA ALA A 49 14.79 4.22 -10.30
C ALA A 49 15.22 4.03 -11.77
N GLY A 50 15.61 2.81 -12.14
CA GLY A 50 15.96 2.47 -13.53
C GLY A 50 14.78 2.46 -14.51
N MET A 51 13.54 2.56 -14.01
CA MET A 51 12.31 2.55 -14.81
C MET A 51 11.55 3.88 -14.75
N SER A 52 12.03 4.85 -13.96
CA SER A 52 11.37 6.14 -13.70
C SER A 52 11.96 7.29 -14.53
N ASP A 53 11.29 8.43 -14.54
CA ASP A 53 11.85 9.67 -15.08
C ASP A 53 13.07 10.15 -14.25
N PRO A 54 13.93 11.04 -14.78
CA PRO A 54 15.17 11.43 -14.12
C PRO A 54 15.00 12.05 -12.72
N GLN A 55 13.90 12.76 -12.47
CA GLN A 55 13.65 13.39 -11.17
C GLN A 55 13.31 12.32 -10.13
N SER A 56 12.36 11.44 -10.44
CA SER A 56 11.99 10.33 -9.55
C SER A 56 13.10 9.29 -9.42
N ALA A 57 13.91 9.08 -10.46
CA ALA A 57 15.07 8.19 -10.41
C ALA A 57 16.09 8.68 -9.38
N ALA A 58 16.32 9.99 -9.31
CA ALA A 58 17.22 10.58 -8.31
C ALA A 58 16.67 10.41 -6.89
N VAL A 59 15.36 10.56 -6.71
CA VAL A 59 14.69 10.34 -5.41
C VAL A 59 14.80 8.88 -4.96
N LEU A 60 14.38 7.95 -5.82
CA LEU A 60 14.43 6.51 -5.54
C LEU A 60 15.87 6.01 -5.34
N SER A 61 16.85 6.58 -6.04
CA SER A 61 18.26 6.25 -5.81
C SER A 61 18.76 6.69 -4.44
N ARG A 62 18.31 7.85 -3.93
CA ARG A 62 18.65 8.30 -2.57
C ARG A 62 18.01 7.41 -1.51
N MET A 63 16.75 7.03 -1.71
CA MET A 63 16.10 6.06 -0.81
C MET A 63 16.86 4.73 -0.80
N ALA A 64 17.24 4.21 -1.98
CA ALA A 64 18.06 3.01 -2.07
C ALA A 64 19.41 3.12 -1.33
N GLU A 65 20.02 4.32 -1.30
CA GLU A 65 21.25 4.58 -0.57
C GLU A 65 21.02 4.62 0.95
N SER A 66 19.93 5.23 1.42
CA SER A 66 19.55 5.24 2.84
C SER A 66 19.25 3.83 3.37
N GLU A 67 18.52 2.99 2.62
CA GLU A 67 18.28 1.60 3.04
C GLU A 67 19.57 0.78 3.15
N LEU A 68 20.58 1.06 2.33
CA LEU A 68 21.89 0.43 2.46
C LEU A 68 22.62 0.88 3.73
N GLU A 69 22.43 2.13 4.15
CA GLU A 69 22.95 2.65 5.41
C GLU A 69 22.22 2.01 6.61
N HIS A 70 20.90 1.83 6.53
CA HIS A 70 20.11 1.09 7.52
C HIS A 70 20.61 -0.37 7.65
N ALA A 71 20.79 -1.06 6.53
CA ALA A 71 21.33 -2.42 6.51
C ALA A 71 22.71 -2.48 7.19
N THR A 72 23.54 -1.46 6.97
CA THR A 72 24.87 -1.35 7.59
C THR A 72 24.79 -1.15 9.10
N HIS A 73 23.84 -0.34 9.59
CA HIS A 73 23.58 -0.19 11.02
C HIS A 73 23.25 -1.55 11.67
N TRP A 74 22.34 -2.31 11.07
CA TRP A 74 21.96 -3.63 11.58
C TRP A 74 23.10 -4.66 11.52
N VAL A 75 23.93 -4.64 10.48
CA VAL A 75 25.14 -5.47 10.37
C VAL A 75 26.13 -5.16 11.50
N ARG A 76 26.32 -3.89 11.85
CA ARG A 76 27.18 -3.49 12.97
C ARG A 76 26.66 -4.04 14.30
N LEU A 77 25.35 -3.95 14.54
CA LEU A 77 24.71 -4.49 15.74
C LEU A 77 24.79 -6.02 15.82
N LEU A 78 24.77 -6.70 14.67
CA LEU A 78 24.95 -8.15 14.60
C LEU A 78 26.37 -8.58 15.01
N GLY A 79 27.35 -7.68 14.95
CA GLY A 79 28.74 -7.95 15.32
C GLY A 79 29.46 -8.88 14.36
N ASP A 80 28.92 -9.06 13.15
CA ASP A 80 29.50 -9.89 12.09
C ASP A 80 29.86 -9.00 10.91
N GLU A 81 31.04 -8.39 10.96
CA GLU A 81 31.59 -7.53 9.88
C GLU A 81 31.75 -8.26 8.54
N ARG A 82 31.58 -9.59 8.53
CA ARG A 82 31.61 -10.43 7.33
C ARG A 82 30.21 -10.85 6.88
N TYR A 83 29.13 -10.34 7.48
CA TYR A 83 27.79 -10.58 6.98
C TYR A 83 27.75 -10.10 5.53
N PRO A 84 27.60 -11.01 4.56
CA PRO A 84 27.88 -10.66 3.20
C PRO A 84 26.64 -9.97 2.61
N ALA A 85 26.53 -8.67 2.86
CA ALA A 85 25.54 -7.82 2.20
C ALA A 85 25.63 -7.92 0.67
N ASP A 86 26.84 -8.22 0.16
CA ASP A 86 27.18 -8.52 -1.22
C ASP A 86 26.62 -9.86 -1.75
N LEU A 87 26.16 -10.77 -0.87
CA LEU A 87 25.50 -12.03 -1.25
C LEU A 87 23.98 -11.99 -1.15
N HIS A 88 23.38 -10.86 -0.76
CA HIS A 88 21.93 -10.75 -0.64
C HIS A 88 21.24 -11.06 -1.97
N ARG A 89 20.32 -12.03 -1.91
CA ARG A 89 19.50 -12.40 -3.06
C ARG A 89 18.13 -11.77 -2.85
N PRO A 90 17.68 -10.88 -3.75
CA PRO A 90 16.39 -10.23 -3.61
C PRO A 90 15.30 -11.29 -3.50
N SER A 91 14.42 -11.14 -2.51
CA SER A 91 13.35 -12.11 -2.28
C SER A 91 12.42 -12.23 -3.49
N LEU A 92 11.66 -13.32 -3.54
CA LEU A 92 10.66 -13.49 -4.60
C LEU A 92 9.64 -12.35 -4.61
N ARG A 93 9.31 -11.78 -3.45
CA ARG A 93 8.38 -10.66 -3.30
C ARG A 93 8.83 -9.44 -4.08
N VAL A 94 10.03 -8.91 -3.78
CA VAL A 94 10.53 -7.69 -4.43
C VAL A 94 10.83 -7.92 -5.91
N ARG A 95 11.22 -9.13 -6.31
CA ARG A 95 11.36 -9.51 -7.73
C ARG A 95 10.04 -9.48 -8.47
N LEU A 96 8.98 -9.98 -7.84
CA LEU A 96 7.63 -9.94 -8.39
C LEU A 96 7.12 -8.50 -8.48
N MET A 97 7.35 -7.68 -7.46
CA MET A 97 7.02 -6.24 -7.50
C MET A 97 7.74 -5.52 -8.64
N ALA A 98 9.04 -5.71 -8.82
CA ALA A 98 9.77 -5.12 -9.94
C ALA A 98 9.23 -5.58 -11.31
N PHE A 99 8.81 -6.85 -11.41
CA PHE A 99 8.14 -7.36 -12.60
C PHE A 99 6.77 -6.70 -12.82
N GLN A 100 5.97 -6.53 -11.77
CA GLN A 100 4.68 -5.84 -11.81
C GLN A 100 4.84 -4.36 -12.21
N ALA A 101 5.88 -3.68 -11.72
CA ALA A 101 6.20 -2.31 -12.12
C ALA A 101 6.42 -2.20 -13.64
N ARG A 102 7.06 -3.22 -14.23
CA ARG A 102 7.33 -3.27 -15.67
C ARG A 102 6.06 -3.52 -16.50
N LEU A 103 5.09 -4.26 -15.95
CA LEU A 103 3.85 -4.58 -16.65
C LEU A 103 2.77 -3.51 -16.48
N TRP A 104 2.64 -2.95 -15.29
CA TRP A 104 1.53 -2.09 -14.89
C TRP A 104 1.93 -0.67 -14.49
N GLY A 105 3.22 -0.36 -14.54
CA GLY A 105 3.77 0.96 -14.22
C GLY A 105 4.13 1.13 -12.74
N LEU A 106 4.88 2.20 -12.46
CA LEU A 106 5.43 2.50 -11.14
C LEU A 106 4.35 2.80 -10.09
N GLY A 107 3.26 3.47 -10.47
CA GLY A 107 2.18 3.84 -9.55
C GLY A 107 1.53 2.64 -8.85
N PHE A 108 1.45 1.48 -9.52
CA PHE A 108 0.93 0.24 -8.93
C PHE A 108 1.80 -0.26 -7.78
N VAL A 109 3.13 -0.27 -7.98
CA VAL A 109 4.09 -0.75 -6.97
C VAL A 109 4.28 0.26 -5.85
N ILE A 110 4.30 1.57 -6.16
CA ILE A 110 4.34 2.63 -5.13
C ILE A 110 3.10 2.55 -4.23
N SER A 111 1.92 2.22 -4.78
CA SER A 111 0.71 2.00 -3.98
C SER A 111 0.84 0.82 -3.01
N GLN A 112 1.55 -0.24 -3.41
CA GLN A 112 1.81 -1.39 -2.56
C GLN A 112 2.83 -1.06 -1.46
N LEU A 113 3.95 -0.40 -1.81
CA LEU A 113 4.98 0.00 -0.85
C LEU A 113 4.42 0.88 0.27
N ARG A 114 3.59 1.88 -0.08
CA ARG A 114 2.92 2.74 0.91
C ARG A 114 2.05 1.97 1.92
N ARG A 115 1.55 0.79 1.58
CA ARG A 115 0.78 -0.06 2.50
C ARG A 115 1.69 -0.87 3.43
N GLU A 116 2.87 -1.26 2.96
CA GLU A 116 3.86 -1.99 3.78
C GLU A 116 4.52 -1.05 4.81
N GLU A 117 4.85 0.18 4.42
CA GLU A 117 5.41 1.25 5.29
C GLU A 117 4.56 1.57 6.53
N LEU A 118 3.23 1.43 6.44
CA LEU A 118 2.31 1.62 7.57
C LEU A 118 2.43 0.54 8.66
N VAL A 119 2.93 -0.63 8.29
CA VAL A 119 3.08 -1.79 9.19
C VAL A 119 4.48 -1.81 9.82
N ASP A 120 5.49 -1.24 9.16
CA ASP A 120 6.90 -1.36 9.58
C ASP A 120 7.36 -0.31 10.60
N ILE A 121 6.81 0.91 10.65
CA ILE A 121 7.22 1.92 11.65
C ILE A 121 7.07 1.41 13.09
N GLN A 122 6.06 0.58 13.37
CA GLN A 122 5.91 -0.04 14.70
C GLN A 122 7.11 -0.93 15.08
N LYS A 123 7.78 -1.57 14.11
CA LYS A 123 8.99 -2.38 14.37
C LYS A 123 10.15 -1.50 14.80
N TYR A 124 10.37 -0.35 14.16
CA TYR A 124 11.47 0.56 14.52
C TYR A 124 11.19 1.34 15.80
N VAL A 125 9.95 1.81 16.02
CA VAL A 125 9.57 2.56 17.23
C VAL A 125 9.64 1.70 18.49
N SER A 126 9.43 0.39 18.36
CA SER A 126 9.50 -0.55 19.48
C SER A 126 10.87 -1.21 19.69
N ASP A 127 11.79 -1.10 18.73
CA ASP A 127 13.14 -1.65 18.86
C ASP A 127 14.07 -0.64 19.54
N PRO A 128 14.64 -0.93 20.72
CA PRO A 128 15.59 -0.03 21.39
C PRO A 128 16.90 0.17 20.62
N ASP A 129 17.21 -0.69 19.63
CA ASP A 129 18.42 -0.60 18.81
C ASP A 129 18.23 0.28 17.55
N SER A 130 17.05 0.87 17.32
CA SER A 130 16.70 1.62 16.10
C SER A 130 17.22 3.06 16.04
N GLY A 131 17.51 3.70 17.17
CA GLY A 131 18.04 5.08 17.18
C GLY A 131 17.16 6.06 16.40
N ASP A 132 17.79 6.83 15.50
CA ASP A 132 17.12 7.87 14.70
C ASP A 132 16.48 7.32 13.41
N LEU A 133 16.60 6.02 13.11
CA LEU A 133 16.05 5.38 11.90
C LEU A 133 14.53 5.59 11.79
N ALA A 134 13.83 5.66 12.92
CA ALA A 134 12.38 5.91 12.93
C ALA A 134 11.99 7.30 12.41
N GLU A 135 12.90 8.28 12.40
CA GLU A 135 12.67 9.59 11.78
C GLU A 135 12.94 9.54 10.27
N GLU A 136 13.99 8.84 9.84
CA GLU A 136 14.32 8.62 8.43
C GLU A 136 13.20 7.84 7.71
N GLU A 137 12.61 6.82 8.34
CA GLU A 137 11.45 6.09 7.79
C GLU A 137 10.20 6.97 7.59
N ARG A 138 10.01 8.00 8.43
CA ARG A 138 8.90 8.96 8.21
C ARG A 138 9.12 9.78 6.95
N GLU A 139 10.37 10.13 6.64
CA GLU A 139 10.74 10.84 5.42
C GLU A 139 10.59 9.97 4.17
N HIS A 140 10.95 8.68 4.26
CA HIS A 140 10.70 7.68 3.20
C HIS A 140 9.21 7.61 2.86
N ARG A 141 8.36 7.53 3.88
CA ARG A 141 6.90 7.48 3.71
C ARG A 141 6.36 8.75 3.03
N ALA A 142 6.83 9.92 3.45
CA ALA A 142 6.43 11.19 2.84
C ALA A 142 6.84 11.25 1.36
N THR A 143 8.05 10.81 1.06
CA THR A 143 8.60 10.74 -0.30
C THR A 143 7.81 9.77 -1.20
N LEU A 144 7.46 8.58 -0.68
CA LEU A 144 6.63 7.61 -1.39
C LEU A 144 5.20 8.12 -1.62
N ALA A 145 4.65 8.90 -0.68
CA ALA A 145 3.35 9.55 -0.87
C ALA A 145 3.40 10.56 -2.03
N GLU A 146 4.44 11.40 -2.09
CA GLU A 146 4.66 12.34 -3.18
C GLU A 146 4.82 11.62 -4.53
N LEU A 147 5.70 10.61 -4.61
CA LEU A 147 5.87 9.79 -5.81
C LEU A 147 4.57 9.08 -6.21
N GLY A 148 3.76 8.66 -5.23
CA GLY A 148 2.45 8.07 -5.46
C GLY A 148 1.51 9.03 -6.20
N THR A 149 1.44 10.30 -5.75
CA THR A 149 0.65 11.32 -6.45
C THR A 149 1.14 11.56 -7.88
N GLN A 150 2.47 11.59 -8.08
CA GLN A 150 3.08 11.83 -9.38
C GLN A 150 2.80 10.70 -10.39
N TYR A 151 2.89 9.44 -9.96
CA TYR A 151 2.72 8.27 -10.83
C TYR A 151 1.27 7.77 -10.93
N GLY A 152 0.30 8.53 -10.42
CA GLY A 152 -1.11 8.13 -10.43
C GLY A 152 -1.36 6.85 -9.67
N ALA A 153 -0.63 6.64 -8.57
CA ALA A 153 -0.85 5.53 -7.64
C ALA A 153 -2.31 5.55 -7.17
N VAL A 154 -3.06 4.52 -7.55
CA VAL A 154 -4.47 4.36 -7.18
C VAL A 154 -4.52 4.11 -5.67
N GLY A 155 -4.91 5.14 -4.92
CA GLY A 155 -4.92 5.16 -3.45
C GLY A 155 -4.03 6.24 -2.81
N ALA A 156 -3.48 7.19 -3.58
CA ALA A 156 -2.68 8.32 -3.05
C ALA A 156 -3.26 9.71 -3.28
N VAL A 157 -4.38 9.83 -4.01
CA VAL A 157 -5.19 11.05 -4.01
C VAL A 157 -6.32 10.80 -3.03
N GLY A 158 -6.40 11.63 -2.01
CA GLY A 158 -7.34 11.47 -0.91
C GLY A 158 -8.78 11.27 -1.38
N GLU A 159 -9.52 10.59 -0.51
CA GLU A 159 -10.98 10.65 -0.42
C GLU A 159 -11.52 12.08 -0.18
N GLY A 160 -10.64 13.08 -0.03
CA GLY A 160 -11.00 14.48 -0.17
C GLY A 160 -11.09 14.91 -1.65
N HIS A 161 -12.32 15.17 -2.12
CA HIS A 161 -12.67 15.90 -3.36
C HIS A 161 -12.86 15.09 -4.66
N ALA A 162 -13.29 13.83 -4.59
CA ALA A 162 -13.93 13.18 -5.74
C ALA A 162 -15.45 13.39 -5.70
N GLY A 163 -15.91 14.60 -5.97
CA GLY A 163 -17.33 14.88 -6.15
C GLY A 163 -17.91 13.99 -7.24
N VAL A 164 -18.81 13.06 -6.86
CA VAL A 164 -19.97 12.50 -7.59
C VAL A 164 -19.75 11.96 -9.04
N GLY A 165 -18.53 11.98 -9.59
CA GLY A 165 -18.24 11.63 -10.99
C GLY A 165 -17.18 10.55 -11.20
N ALA A 166 -16.42 10.17 -10.16
CA ALA A 166 -15.28 9.24 -10.29
C ALA A 166 -15.69 7.75 -10.32
N HIS A 167 -16.86 7.39 -9.80
CA HIS A 167 -17.34 6.01 -9.77
C HIS A 167 -17.67 5.46 -11.16
N GLY A 168 -18.09 6.31 -12.11
CA GLY A 168 -18.40 5.86 -13.47
C GLY A 168 -17.15 5.46 -14.28
N ALA A 169 -16.03 6.15 -14.06
CA ALA A 169 -14.80 5.92 -14.83
C ALA A 169 -14.03 4.67 -14.37
N SER A 170 -14.02 4.39 -13.06
CA SER A 170 -13.38 3.18 -12.50
C SER A 170 -14.17 1.92 -12.85
N THR A 171 -15.50 1.92 -12.71
CA THR A 171 -16.37 0.79 -13.09
C THR A 171 -16.32 0.53 -14.59
N PHE A 172 -16.32 1.58 -15.42
CA PHE A 172 -16.20 1.42 -16.87
C PHE A 172 -14.85 0.80 -17.28
N ARG A 173 -13.74 1.22 -16.65
CA ARG A 173 -12.42 0.65 -16.91
C ARG A 173 -12.35 -0.81 -16.50
N ALA A 174 -12.90 -1.17 -15.33
CA ALA A 174 -12.99 -2.55 -14.86
C ALA A 174 -13.81 -3.42 -15.82
N ALA A 175 -14.97 -2.93 -16.28
CA ALA A 175 -15.80 -3.61 -17.26
C ALA A 175 -15.08 -3.82 -18.61
N LEU A 176 -14.31 -2.84 -19.08
CA LEU A 176 -13.51 -2.98 -20.31
C LEU A 176 -12.40 -4.03 -20.17
N PHE A 177 -11.72 -4.07 -19.03
CA PHE A 177 -10.70 -5.11 -18.78
C PHE A 177 -11.35 -6.50 -18.67
N GLY A 178 -12.51 -6.62 -18.01
CA GLY A 178 -13.27 -7.86 -17.93
C GLY A 178 -13.76 -8.36 -19.29
N LEU A 179 -14.30 -7.46 -20.11
CA LEU A 179 -14.72 -7.78 -21.48
C LEU A 179 -13.55 -8.26 -22.33
N ASN A 180 -12.42 -7.55 -22.26
CA ASN A 180 -11.22 -7.90 -23.01
C ASN A 180 -10.66 -9.27 -22.57
N ASP A 181 -10.59 -9.51 -21.27
CA ASP A 181 -10.09 -10.78 -20.73
C ASP A 181 -11.03 -11.94 -21.09
N GLY A 182 -12.34 -11.74 -20.98
CA GLY A 182 -13.35 -12.75 -21.37
C GLY A 182 -13.33 -13.10 -22.86
N ILE A 183 -13.14 -12.12 -23.74
CA ILE A 183 -13.05 -12.38 -25.19
C ILE A 183 -11.75 -13.09 -25.53
N VAL A 184 -10.61 -12.58 -25.05
CA VAL A 184 -9.29 -13.11 -25.40
C VAL A 184 -9.09 -14.51 -24.83
N SER A 185 -9.44 -14.73 -23.56
CA SER A 185 -9.32 -16.05 -22.92
C SER A 185 -10.23 -17.09 -23.57
N ASN A 186 -11.48 -16.74 -23.87
CA ASN A 186 -12.41 -17.68 -24.49
C ASN A 186 -12.04 -17.99 -25.95
N LEU A 187 -11.54 -16.99 -26.70
CA LEU A 187 -11.07 -17.20 -28.07
C LEU A 187 -9.80 -18.06 -28.11
N ALA A 188 -8.89 -17.89 -27.16
CA ALA A 188 -7.73 -18.76 -26.99
C ALA A 188 -8.14 -20.20 -26.64
N LEU A 189 -9.12 -20.39 -25.75
CA LEU A 189 -9.68 -21.70 -25.40
C LEU A 189 -10.29 -22.38 -26.63
N ILE A 190 -11.18 -21.69 -27.35
CA ILE A 190 -11.83 -22.20 -28.57
C ILE A 190 -10.78 -22.56 -29.63
N ALA A 191 -9.78 -21.70 -29.85
CA ALA A 191 -8.70 -21.95 -30.81
C ALA A 191 -7.86 -23.18 -30.42
N GLY A 192 -7.56 -23.36 -29.14
CA GLY A 192 -6.84 -24.53 -28.62
C GLY A 192 -7.63 -25.83 -28.83
N VAL A 193 -8.92 -25.83 -28.48
CA VAL A 193 -9.81 -26.99 -28.64
C VAL A 193 -10.03 -27.32 -30.13
N ALA A 194 -10.19 -26.30 -30.98
CA ALA A 194 -10.33 -26.48 -32.43
C ALA A 194 -9.05 -27.01 -33.08
N GLY A 195 -7.87 -26.61 -32.60
CA GLY A 195 -6.57 -27.06 -33.11
C GLY A 195 -6.30 -28.55 -32.94
N VAL A 196 -7.00 -29.22 -32.01
CA VAL A 196 -6.90 -30.67 -31.77
C VAL A 196 -7.89 -31.47 -32.66
N ALA A 197 -8.52 -30.81 -33.64
CA ALA A 197 -9.46 -31.42 -34.61
C ALA A 197 -10.64 -32.17 -33.96
N ILE A 198 -11.12 -31.65 -32.83
CA ILE A 198 -12.28 -32.17 -32.11
C ILE A 198 -13.54 -31.64 -32.81
N GLY A 199 -14.60 -32.46 -32.90
CA GLY A 199 -15.84 -32.08 -33.60
C GLY A 199 -16.44 -30.75 -33.12
N SER A 200 -17.23 -30.09 -33.98
CA SER A 200 -17.81 -28.76 -33.74
C SER A 200 -18.61 -28.64 -32.44
N GLU A 201 -19.22 -29.74 -31.99
CA GLU A 201 -19.95 -29.81 -30.72
C GLU A 201 -19.03 -29.62 -29.50
N ALA A 202 -17.83 -30.20 -29.53
CA ALA A 202 -16.86 -30.06 -28.44
C ALA A 202 -16.33 -28.63 -28.33
N VAL A 203 -16.13 -27.97 -29.47
CA VAL A 203 -15.74 -26.54 -29.52
C VAL A 203 -16.83 -25.66 -28.93
N LEU A 204 -18.10 -25.94 -29.23
CA LEU A 204 -19.24 -25.19 -28.72
C LEU A 204 -19.38 -25.34 -27.20
N VAL A 205 -19.29 -26.57 -26.69
CA VAL A 205 -19.34 -26.86 -25.26
C VAL A 205 -18.19 -26.20 -24.52
N ALA A 206 -16.97 -26.24 -25.08
CA ALA A 206 -15.81 -25.57 -24.49
C ALA A 206 -15.96 -24.05 -24.46
N GLY A 207 -16.46 -23.44 -25.54
CA GLY A 207 -16.67 -21.99 -25.60
C GLY A 207 -17.77 -21.48 -24.67
N ILE A 208 -18.87 -22.21 -24.53
CA ILE A 208 -19.95 -21.86 -23.57
C ILE A 208 -19.47 -22.10 -22.14
N GLY A 209 -18.81 -23.23 -21.89
CA GLY A 209 -18.26 -23.55 -20.58
C GLY A 209 -17.21 -22.55 -20.12
N GLY A 210 -16.27 -22.18 -20.98
CA GLY A 210 -15.24 -21.19 -20.71
C GLY A 210 -15.81 -19.81 -20.44
N TRP A 211 -16.79 -19.37 -21.24
CA TRP A 211 -17.48 -18.11 -21.02
C TRP A 211 -18.21 -18.05 -19.68
N LEU A 212 -19.00 -19.09 -19.34
CA LEU A 212 -19.70 -19.16 -18.05
C LEU A 212 -18.72 -19.21 -16.88
N ALA A 213 -17.65 -20.01 -16.98
CA ALA A 213 -16.63 -20.10 -15.94
C ALA A 213 -15.93 -18.76 -15.70
N GLY A 214 -15.59 -18.03 -16.78
CA GLY A 214 -15.02 -16.70 -16.71
C GLY A 214 -15.96 -15.70 -16.05
N ALA A 215 -17.23 -15.67 -16.47
CA ALA A 215 -18.25 -14.77 -15.90
C ALA A 215 -18.46 -15.03 -14.40
N PHE A 216 -18.60 -16.29 -13.98
CA PHE A 216 -18.73 -16.62 -12.55
C PHE A 216 -17.49 -16.27 -11.74
N SER A 217 -16.29 -16.50 -12.28
CA SER A 217 -15.03 -16.15 -11.63
C SER A 217 -14.92 -14.64 -11.40
N MET A 218 -15.27 -13.85 -12.42
CA MET A 218 -15.23 -12.39 -12.33
C MET A 218 -16.28 -11.85 -11.35
N ALA A 219 -17.53 -12.34 -11.43
CA ALA A 219 -18.58 -11.96 -10.49
C ALA A 219 -18.23 -12.31 -9.04
N ALA A 220 -17.65 -13.49 -8.80
CA ALA A 220 -17.19 -13.88 -7.46
C ALA A 220 -16.02 -13.00 -6.98
N GLY A 221 -15.06 -12.69 -7.86
CA GLY A 221 -13.93 -11.82 -7.56
C GLY A 221 -14.38 -10.41 -7.17
N GLU A 222 -15.30 -9.82 -7.95
CA GLU A 222 -15.82 -8.49 -7.66
C GLU A 222 -16.66 -8.46 -6.39
N TYR A 223 -17.50 -9.49 -6.16
CA TYR A 223 -18.25 -9.64 -4.91
C TYR A 223 -17.31 -9.64 -3.69
N ILE A 224 -16.27 -10.47 -3.72
CA ILE A 224 -15.30 -10.58 -2.62
C ILE A 224 -14.55 -9.27 -2.45
N SER A 225 -14.15 -8.62 -3.54
CA SER A 225 -13.43 -7.34 -3.54
C SER A 225 -14.26 -6.24 -2.87
N VAL A 226 -15.47 -5.98 -3.36
CA VAL A 226 -16.36 -4.92 -2.83
C VAL A 226 -16.79 -5.23 -1.40
N ARG A 227 -17.07 -6.51 -1.10
CA ARG A 227 -17.41 -6.92 0.27
C ARG A 227 -16.24 -6.69 1.22
N GLY A 228 -15.02 -7.06 0.83
CA GLY A 228 -13.83 -6.86 1.66
C GLY A 228 -13.57 -5.37 1.93
N GLN A 229 -13.72 -4.52 0.92
CA GLN A 229 -13.63 -3.07 1.08
C GLN A 229 -14.72 -2.55 2.03
N SER A 230 -15.98 -2.95 1.81
CA SER A 230 -17.11 -2.54 2.65
C SER A 230 -16.92 -2.95 4.11
N GLU A 231 -16.41 -4.16 4.38
CA GLU A 231 -16.11 -4.62 5.74
C GLU A 231 -15.02 -3.80 6.42
N VAL A 232 -14.00 -3.32 5.69
CA VAL A 232 -12.97 -2.42 6.23
C VAL A 232 -13.56 -1.05 6.57
N LEU A 233 -14.35 -0.47 5.66
CA LEU A 233 -14.98 0.83 5.88
C LEU A 233 -15.97 0.78 7.06
N GLN A 234 -16.76 -0.30 7.16
CA GLN A 234 -17.67 -0.51 8.28
C GLN A 234 -16.92 -0.62 9.62
N ARG A 235 -15.73 -1.22 9.64
CA ARG A 235 -14.90 -1.26 10.85
C ARG A 235 -14.39 0.12 11.24
N GLN A 236 -13.96 0.93 10.28
CA GLN A 236 -13.54 2.31 10.55
C GLN A 236 -14.69 3.13 11.14
N ILE A 237 -15.89 3.03 10.55
CA ILE A 237 -17.10 3.69 11.09
C ILE A 237 -17.43 3.19 12.52
N ALA A 238 -17.24 1.91 12.79
CA ALA A 238 -17.46 1.35 14.11
C ALA A 238 -16.42 1.85 15.13
N MET A 239 -15.15 1.97 14.74
CA MET A 239 -14.08 2.53 15.58
C MET A 239 -14.34 4.00 15.91
N GLU A 240 -14.65 4.80 14.89
CA GLU A 240 -15.02 6.22 15.04
C GLU A 240 -16.18 6.41 16.03
N ARG A 241 -17.19 5.55 15.91
CA ARG A 241 -18.32 5.55 16.83
C ARG A 241 -17.91 5.24 18.27
N ASP A 242 -16.99 4.30 18.47
CA ASP A 242 -16.48 3.96 19.78
C ASP A 242 -15.61 5.11 20.35
N GLU A 243 -14.80 5.76 19.52
CA GLU A 243 -13.95 6.91 19.87
C GLU A 243 -14.80 8.11 20.34
N VAL A 244 -15.85 8.47 19.61
CA VAL A 244 -16.82 9.51 20.02
C VAL A 244 -17.44 9.22 21.40
N LEU A 245 -17.64 7.94 21.76
CA LEU A 245 -18.22 7.55 23.04
C LEU A 245 -17.17 7.48 24.17
N LEU A 246 -15.94 7.11 23.85
CA LEU A 246 -14.86 6.86 24.81
C LEU A 246 -14.08 8.14 25.14
N ASP A 247 -13.81 8.99 24.15
CA ASP A 247 -13.10 10.26 24.32
C ASP A 247 -13.74 11.43 23.54
N PRO A 248 -14.95 11.87 23.92
CA PRO A 248 -15.63 12.99 23.27
C PRO A 248 -14.88 14.33 23.38
N ALA A 249 -13.92 14.43 24.30
CA ALA A 249 -13.10 15.62 24.43
C ALA A 249 -12.03 15.68 23.33
N GLU A 250 -11.44 14.54 22.98
CA GLU A 250 -10.51 14.45 21.85
C GLU A 250 -11.23 14.70 20.52
N GLU A 251 -12.37 14.05 20.27
CA GLU A 251 -13.08 14.24 19.00
C GLU A 251 -13.55 15.67 18.77
N ARG A 252 -13.86 16.39 19.84
CA ARG A 252 -14.14 17.82 19.74
C ARG A 252 -12.90 18.60 19.27
N ARG A 253 -11.70 18.27 19.74
CA ARG A 253 -10.44 18.92 19.31
C ARG A 253 -10.11 18.58 17.86
N GLU A 254 -10.37 17.34 17.45
CA GLU A 254 -10.21 16.88 16.07
C GLU A 254 -11.12 17.66 15.13
N LEU A 255 -12.41 17.75 15.47
CA LEU A 255 -13.41 18.49 14.68
C LEU A 255 -13.09 19.98 14.56
N VAL A 256 -12.57 20.62 15.62
CA VAL A 256 -12.06 21.99 15.54
C VAL A 256 -10.92 22.09 14.53
N SER A 257 -9.99 21.13 14.56
CA SER A 257 -8.84 21.11 13.65
C SER A 257 -9.27 20.93 12.19
N ILE A 258 -10.23 20.04 11.93
CA ILE A 258 -10.83 19.81 10.61
C ILE A 258 -11.46 21.10 10.08
N TYR A 259 -12.33 21.76 10.85
CA TYR A 259 -13.00 22.99 10.40
C TYR A 259 -12.04 24.16 10.22
N ARG A 260 -10.98 24.25 11.02
CA ARG A 260 -9.91 25.23 10.80
C ARG A 260 -9.15 24.99 9.51
N ALA A 261 -8.85 23.73 9.18
CA ALA A 261 -8.24 23.37 7.91
C ALA A 261 -9.13 23.76 6.72
N LYS A 262 -10.46 23.75 6.91
CA LYS A 262 -11.45 24.25 5.94
C LYS A 262 -11.57 25.79 5.88
N GLY A 263 -10.88 26.52 6.74
CA GLY A 263 -10.80 27.98 6.73
C GLY A 263 -11.73 28.70 7.72
N LEU A 264 -12.35 27.99 8.67
CA LEU A 264 -13.10 28.64 9.76
C LEU A 264 -12.14 29.30 10.76
N SER A 265 -12.58 30.38 11.41
CA SER A 265 -11.84 30.96 12.54
C SER A 265 -11.82 29.99 13.72
N GLN A 266 -10.83 30.13 14.61
CA GLN A 266 -10.75 29.32 15.83
C GLN A 266 -12.06 29.41 16.63
N GLU A 267 -12.58 30.62 16.85
CA GLU A 267 -13.79 30.79 17.67
C GLU A 267 -15.01 30.14 17.02
N LEU A 268 -15.14 30.22 15.69
CA LEU A 268 -16.28 29.62 14.98
C LEU A 268 -16.17 28.10 14.95
N ALA A 269 -14.97 27.55 14.71
CA ALA A 269 -14.74 26.11 14.73
C ALA A 269 -15.03 25.50 16.12
N GLU A 270 -14.62 26.18 17.20
CA GLU A 270 -14.92 25.77 18.57
C GLU A 270 -16.42 25.77 18.88
N GLN A 271 -17.17 26.76 18.37
CA GLN A 271 -18.62 26.84 18.53
C GLN A 271 -19.33 25.71 17.77
N VAL A 272 -18.96 25.49 16.51
CA VAL A 272 -19.53 24.42 15.69
C VAL A 272 -19.26 23.05 16.33
N ALA A 273 -18.01 22.80 16.74
CA ALA A 273 -17.65 21.55 17.38
C ALA A 273 -18.41 21.34 18.71
N ALA A 274 -18.55 22.38 19.53
CA ALA A 274 -19.34 22.29 20.76
C ALA A 274 -20.81 21.91 20.50
N GLU A 275 -21.43 22.54 19.51
CA GLU A 275 -22.85 22.32 19.21
C GLU A 275 -23.12 20.95 18.56
N LEU A 276 -22.12 20.40 17.85
CA LEU A 276 -22.16 19.03 17.33
C LEU A 276 -21.89 17.99 18.42
N SER A 277 -20.98 18.26 19.36
CA SER A 277 -20.68 17.35 20.48
C SER A 277 -21.90 17.06 21.37
N ASP A 278 -22.88 17.98 21.43
CA ASP A 278 -24.14 17.77 22.15
C ASP A 278 -25.11 16.79 21.44
N LYS A 279 -24.79 16.36 20.22
CA LYS A 279 -25.63 15.52 19.35
C LYS A 279 -24.83 14.32 18.84
N PRO A 280 -24.77 13.20 19.60
CA PRO A 280 -23.89 12.07 19.29
C PRO A 280 -24.05 11.51 17.87
N ASP A 281 -25.28 11.32 17.40
CA ASP A 281 -25.52 10.77 16.06
C ASP A 281 -25.06 11.73 14.95
N ALA A 282 -25.23 13.05 15.16
CA ALA A 282 -24.77 14.07 14.21
C ALA A 282 -23.25 14.25 14.25
N LEU A 283 -22.64 14.11 15.43
CA LEU A 283 -21.19 14.11 15.57
C LEU A 283 -20.58 12.93 14.82
N ILE A 284 -21.07 11.70 15.04
CA ILE A 284 -20.56 10.50 14.35
C ILE A 284 -20.72 10.65 12.82
N ASP A 285 -21.89 11.05 12.33
CA ASP A 285 -22.07 11.27 10.88
C ASP A 285 -21.11 12.35 10.34
N THR A 286 -20.87 13.41 11.12
CA THR A 286 -19.92 14.46 10.74
C THR A 286 -18.49 13.94 10.72
N MET A 287 -18.04 13.21 11.74
CA MET A 287 -16.69 12.66 11.80
C MET A 287 -16.45 11.64 10.68
N VAL A 288 -17.40 10.74 10.44
CA VAL A 288 -17.32 9.78 9.33
C VAL A 288 -17.18 10.49 7.97
N ARG A 289 -17.88 11.61 7.77
CA ARG A 289 -17.81 12.36 6.50
C ARG A 289 -16.60 13.27 6.40
N GLU A 290 -16.22 13.92 7.48
CA GLU A 290 -15.25 15.01 7.49
C GLU A 290 -13.84 14.56 7.84
N GLU A 291 -13.70 13.55 8.68
CA GLU A 291 -12.42 12.92 9.02
C GLU A 291 -12.13 11.74 8.10
N LEU A 292 -13.03 10.75 8.04
CA LEU A 292 -12.80 9.55 7.24
C LEU A 292 -13.05 9.79 5.74
N GLY A 293 -13.74 10.87 5.37
CA GLY A 293 -14.11 11.15 3.97
C GLY A 293 -15.14 10.16 3.40
N LEU A 294 -15.84 9.43 4.27
CA LEU A 294 -16.76 8.37 3.88
C LEU A 294 -18.20 8.87 3.81
N ASP A 295 -18.98 8.30 2.89
CA ASP A 295 -20.43 8.41 2.90
C ASP A 295 -21.03 7.12 3.47
N PRO A 296 -21.62 7.13 4.69
CA PRO A 296 -22.21 5.95 5.31
C PRO A 296 -23.23 5.23 4.43
N ASP A 297 -23.90 5.98 3.54
CA ASP A 297 -24.93 5.46 2.65
C ASP A 297 -24.37 4.87 1.34
N GLN A 298 -23.06 4.99 1.08
CA GLN A 298 -22.41 4.58 -0.17
C GLN A 298 -21.19 3.68 0.04
N LEU A 299 -21.28 2.70 0.95
CA LEU A 299 -20.21 1.72 1.21
C LEU A 299 -20.03 0.62 0.14
N GLY A 300 -20.69 0.78 -1.02
CA GLY A 300 -20.71 -0.21 -2.11
C GLY A 300 -21.70 -1.36 -1.88
N ASP A 301 -22.31 -1.84 -2.98
CA ASP A 301 -23.18 -3.02 -2.97
C ASP A 301 -22.47 -4.18 -3.68
N PRO A 302 -21.98 -5.20 -2.93
CA PRO A 302 -21.28 -6.35 -3.49
C PRO A 302 -22.11 -7.13 -4.51
N TRP A 303 -23.43 -7.23 -4.31
CA TRP A 303 -24.31 -7.95 -5.23
C TRP A 303 -24.49 -7.19 -6.53
N ARG A 304 -24.71 -5.88 -6.44
CA ARG A 304 -24.82 -5.03 -7.62
C ARG A 304 -23.52 -5.04 -8.43
N ALA A 305 -22.37 -4.97 -7.76
CA ALA A 305 -21.07 -5.02 -8.41
C ALA A 305 -20.85 -6.35 -9.15
N ALA A 306 -21.10 -7.47 -8.46
CA ALA A 306 -20.99 -8.81 -9.03
C ALA A 306 -21.93 -9.05 -10.23
N LEU A 307 -23.16 -8.52 -10.17
CA LEU A 307 -24.13 -8.64 -11.26
C LEU A 307 -23.83 -7.72 -12.45
N SER A 308 -23.12 -6.61 -12.22
CA SER A 308 -22.72 -5.67 -13.28
C SER A 308 -21.39 -5.99 -13.94
N SER A 309 -20.68 -7.02 -13.45
CA SER A 309 -19.36 -7.45 -13.91
C SER A 309 -19.40 -8.30 -15.17
#